data_AF-A0A962HB27-F1
#
_entry.id   AF-A0A962HB27-F1
#
_cell.length_a   1.000
_cell.length_b   1.000
_cell.length_c   1.000
_cell.angle_alpha   90.00
_cell.angle_beta   90.00
_cell.angle_gamma   90.00
#
_symmetry.space_group_name_H-M   'P 1'
#
loop_
_entity.id
_entity.type
_entity.pdbx_description
1 polymer ?
#
loop_
_entity_poly.entity_id
_entity_poly.type
_entity_poly.pdbx_seq_one_letter_code
_entity_poly.pdbx_strand_id
1 'polypeptide(L)'
;MANRSLFSSQRAAQSNVLNAEGAIAYAMSAKQSLAQLAMTGCLNQTYYASAELQLDQVLKLCFEVPGEYLAKTAVYARERGRMKDMPALLCAWLASFDSDRLEQVFARVIDDGLMLRNFVQMLRSGTVARKSLGSRPKRLVQQWLERSSDERLIRAMVGQQPSLADVIRMVHPRAASMERSALYGYLIGKPVDHSLLPSELIAFERFKLDSRAPLPKLPFQLLTAQPLGREHWVQIARNASWTQTRMNLNTFMRHGVFEERTMIKLVAKRLADERAIRKARAFPYQLLTAYQAAQAVPQPIREALREATEIAVSNVPSLTGSVAVAIDVSGSMGSPVTGYRQGATSATRCVDVAGLMAAAILARNKGAMVLPFNDRVRPWNRARGGVLEIAQSLASLLGGGTCISAPLEQINRMGMAPDNLIILSDNQSWIDNRQSGATATQLQWQRIKQRNPSAKLICVDLQPYTNSQVARQQDVLNVGGFADAVFEVIAEFSADRYNTDHWVRQIEAVDLT
;
A
#
# COMPACT_ATOMS: atom_id res chain seq x y z
N MET A 1 59.17 11.66 13.76
CA MET A 1 58.02 11.36 14.65
C MET A 1 56.75 11.42 13.83
N ALA A 2 55.97 10.34 13.78
CA ALA A 2 54.76 10.26 12.96
C ALA A 2 53.67 11.21 13.49
N ASN A 3 53.00 11.93 12.59
CA ASN A 3 51.95 12.88 12.91
C ASN A 3 50.73 12.14 13.50
N ARG A 4 50.50 12.30 14.81
CA ARG A 4 49.45 11.58 15.57
C ARG A 4 48.02 11.96 15.15
N SER A 5 47.81 12.98 14.30
CA SER A 5 46.50 13.27 13.73
C SER A 5 46.14 12.42 12.50
N LEU A 6 47.13 11.77 11.86
CA LEU A 6 46.96 10.95 10.66
C LEU A 6 46.82 9.44 10.95
N PHE A 7 47.04 9.01 12.20
CA PHE A 7 47.05 7.59 12.59
C PHE A 7 46.19 7.30 13.84
N SER A 8 45.01 7.89 13.96
CA SER A 8 44.01 7.49 14.97
C SER A 8 42.92 6.61 14.36
N SER A 9 42.64 5.50 15.05
CA SER A 9 41.62 4.49 14.74
C SER A 9 40.23 5.10 14.60
N GLN A 10 39.54 4.76 13.50
CA GLN A 10 38.11 4.93 13.20
C GLN A 10 37.38 6.02 14.02
N ARG A 11 37.39 7.25 13.50
CA ARG A 11 36.40 8.26 13.88
C ARG A 11 35.00 7.76 13.52
N ALA A 12 34.18 7.50 14.55
CA ALA A 12 32.74 7.49 14.41
C ALA A 12 32.28 8.78 13.71
N ALA A 13 31.28 8.67 12.83
CA ALA A 13 30.76 9.78 12.03
C ALA A 13 30.49 11.01 12.90
N GLN A 14 31.07 12.16 12.54
CA GLN A 14 30.80 13.44 13.20
C GLN A 14 29.32 13.80 13.08
N SER A 15 28.69 14.01 14.24
CA SER A 15 27.30 14.44 14.43
C SER A 15 27.12 15.90 14.04
N ASN A 16 26.29 16.20 13.04
CA ASN A 16 26.18 17.56 12.48
C ASN A 16 24.88 18.31 12.81
N VAL A 17 23.98 17.79 13.65
CA VAL A 17 22.72 18.50 13.98
C VAL A 17 22.31 18.28 15.44
N LEU A 18 22.03 19.39 16.14
CA LEU A 18 21.30 19.40 17.40
C LEU A 18 19.81 19.53 17.07
N ASN A 19 18.95 18.73 17.71
CA ASN A 19 17.51 18.92 17.57
C ASN A 19 17.04 20.17 18.35
N ALA A 20 15.75 20.52 18.21
CA ALA A 20 15.14 21.66 18.89
C ALA A 20 15.22 21.61 20.43
N GLU A 21 15.58 20.46 21.01
CA GLU A 21 15.72 20.22 22.46
C GLU A 21 17.19 20.01 22.88
N GLY A 22 18.16 20.38 22.03
CA GLY A 22 19.59 20.32 22.36
C GLY A 22 20.17 18.91 22.51
N ALA A 23 19.45 17.86 22.13
CA ALA A 23 19.93 16.48 22.15
C ALA A 23 20.61 16.11 20.81
N ILE A 24 21.60 15.22 20.90
CA ILE A 24 22.33 14.68 19.75
C ILE A 24 21.36 13.82 18.93
N ALA A 25 21.01 14.27 17.73
CA ALA A 25 20.11 13.55 16.82
C ALA A 25 20.82 13.17 15.52
N TYR A 26 20.56 11.97 15.03
CA TYR A 26 20.98 11.53 13.69
C TYR A 26 19.82 11.73 12.71
N ALA A 27 19.90 12.76 11.86
CA ALA A 27 18.96 12.94 10.76
C ALA A 27 19.01 11.73 9.81
N MET A 28 17.86 11.29 9.29
CA MET A 28 17.85 10.31 8.20
C MET A 28 18.59 10.90 7.01
N SER A 29 19.49 10.10 6.40
CA SER A 29 20.03 10.50 5.11
C SER A 29 18.90 10.55 4.08
N ALA A 30 19.06 11.35 3.03
CA ALA A 30 18.05 11.45 1.99
C ALA A 30 17.67 10.08 1.39
N LYS A 31 18.65 9.17 1.26
CA LYS A 31 18.44 7.77 0.84
C LYS A 31 17.50 7.00 1.76
N GLN A 32 17.68 7.13 3.08
CA GLN A 32 16.84 6.47 4.07
C GLN A 32 15.42 7.03 4.04
N SER A 33 15.27 8.36 3.98
CA SER A 33 13.96 9.02 3.96
C SER A 33 13.16 8.62 2.72
N LEU A 34 13.82 8.61 1.56
CA LEU A 34 13.22 8.18 0.31
C LEU A 34 12.80 6.70 0.34
N ALA A 35 13.66 5.82 0.86
CA ALA A 35 13.36 4.39 0.96
C ALA A 35 12.11 4.13 1.81
N GLN A 36 11.98 4.83 2.95
CA GLN A 36 10.82 4.72 3.81
C GLN A 36 9.54 5.13 3.09
N LEU A 37 9.52 6.33 2.51
CA LEU A 37 8.35 6.83 1.76
C LEU A 37 7.98 5.90 0.61
N ALA A 38 8.98 5.32 -0.05
CA ALA A 38 8.77 4.45 -1.19
C ALA A 38 8.22 3.06 -0.83
N MET A 39 8.43 2.59 0.40
CA MET A 39 7.95 1.28 0.85
C MET A 39 6.63 1.35 1.60
N THR A 40 6.34 2.47 2.28
CA THR A 40 5.11 2.62 3.08
C THR A 40 3.92 3.16 2.27
N GLY A 41 4.16 3.64 1.04
CA GLY A 41 3.08 4.03 0.14
C GLY A 41 2.42 5.37 0.46
N CYS A 42 3.17 6.30 1.07
CA CYS A 42 2.74 7.67 1.40
C CYS A 42 2.54 8.57 0.17
N LEU A 43 1.80 8.10 -0.83
CA LEU A 43 1.28 8.89 -1.96
C LEU A 43 -0.21 8.65 -2.22
N ASN A 44 -0.85 7.76 -1.44
CA ASN A 44 -2.27 7.48 -1.59
C ASN A 44 -3.12 8.59 -0.98
N GLN A 45 -3.86 9.28 -1.85
CA GLN A 45 -4.83 10.36 -1.60
C GLN A 45 -5.42 10.44 -0.18
N THR A 46 -4.85 11.32 0.62
CA THR A 46 -5.53 12.09 1.68
C THR A 46 -5.53 13.57 1.26
N TYR A 47 -6.61 14.28 1.56
CA TYR A 47 -6.98 15.65 1.13
C TYR A 47 -5.82 16.61 0.78
N TYR A 48 -6.01 17.38 -0.30
CA TYR A 48 -5.05 18.16 -1.12
C TYR A 48 -3.78 18.71 -0.43
N ALA A 49 -3.87 19.26 0.78
CA ALA A 49 -2.69 19.79 1.48
C ALA A 49 -1.65 18.71 1.84
N SER A 50 -2.07 17.47 2.17
CA SER A 50 -1.14 16.42 2.62
C SER A 50 -0.43 15.69 1.46
N ALA A 51 -1.16 15.44 0.36
CA ALA A 51 -0.61 14.77 -0.82
C ALA A 51 0.37 15.67 -1.60
N GLU A 52 0.07 16.97 -1.69
CA GLU A 52 0.96 17.96 -2.31
C GLU A 52 2.25 18.13 -1.48
N LEU A 53 2.13 18.23 -0.14
CA LEU A 53 3.30 18.31 0.74
C LEU A 53 4.17 17.04 0.69
N GLN A 54 3.56 15.85 0.66
CA GLN A 54 4.30 14.58 0.53
C GLN A 54 4.98 14.47 -0.83
N LEU A 55 4.28 14.87 -1.89
CA LEU A 55 4.84 14.93 -3.23
C LEU A 55 6.03 15.88 -3.29
N ASP A 56 5.91 17.10 -2.74
CA ASP A 56 7.00 18.07 -2.67
C ASP A 56 8.18 17.53 -1.87
N GLN A 57 7.93 16.84 -0.76
CA GLN A 57 8.98 16.21 0.04
C GLN A 57 9.71 15.11 -0.74
N VAL A 58 8.98 14.24 -1.44
CA VAL A 58 9.58 13.20 -2.29
C VAL A 58 10.40 13.84 -3.41
N LEU A 59 9.87 14.86 -4.08
CA LEU A 59 10.58 15.56 -5.15
C LEU A 59 11.87 16.24 -4.64
N LYS A 60 11.84 16.85 -3.45
CA LYS A 60 13.05 17.38 -2.79
C LYS A 60 14.09 16.28 -2.54
N LEU A 61 13.66 15.14 -1.97
CA LEU A 61 14.54 13.99 -1.74
C LEU A 61 15.15 13.44 -3.03
N CYS A 62 14.43 13.48 -4.15
CA CYS A 62 14.98 13.07 -5.44
C CYS A 62 16.17 13.93 -5.87
N PHE A 63 16.21 15.22 -5.52
CA PHE A 63 17.38 16.08 -5.82
C PHE A 63 18.57 15.83 -4.87
N GLU A 64 18.34 15.19 -3.72
CA GLU A 64 19.37 14.92 -2.71
C GLU A 64 19.99 13.52 -2.82
N VAL A 65 19.47 12.67 -3.72
CA VAL A 65 19.83 11.26 -3.83
C VAL A 65 20.39 10.96 -5.23
N PRO A 66 21.46 10.15 -5.36
CA PRO A 66 21.99 9.77 -6.67
C PRO A 66 20.96 9.09 -7.58
N GLY A 67 20.97 9.43 -8.87
CA GLY A 67 20.05 8.87 -9.89
C GLY A 67 20.02 7.34 -9.94
N GLU A 68 21.17 6.68 -9.72
CA GLU A 68 21.23 5.22 -9.62
C GLU A 68 20.41 4.67 -8.45
N TYR A 69 20.49 5.30 -7.27
CA TYR A 69 19.73 4.86 -6.11
C TYR A 69 18.22 5.12 -6.31
N LEU A 70 17.84 6.22 -6.97
CA LEU A 70 16.45 6.49 -7.35
C LEU A 70 15.90 5.40 -8.28
N ALA A 71 16.68 5.00 -9.28
CA ALA A 71 16.32 3.94 -10.22
C ALA A 71 16.14 2.60 -9.50
N LYS A 72 17.08 2.23 -8.62
CA LYS A 72 16.97 1.04 -7.77
C LYS A 72 15.76 1.10 -6.85
N THR A 73 15.46 2.26 -6.27
CA THR A 73 14.31 2.48 -5.40
C THR A 73 13.00 2.28 -6.17
N ALA A 74 12.89 2.80 -7.40
CA ALA A 74 11.72 2.61 -8.24
C ALA A 74 11.44 1.12 -8.52
N VAL A 75 12.48 0.37 -8.87
CA VAL A 75 12.39 -1.07 -9.09
C VAL A 75 11.99 -1.79 -7.79
N TYR A 76 12.67 -1.50 -6.68
CA TYR A 76 12.41 -2.14 -5.39
C TYR A 76 10.98 -1.90 -4.91
N ALA A 77 10.51 -0.65 -4.97
CA ALA A 77 9.17 -0.26 -4.59
C ALA A 77 8.10 -0.96 -5.44
N ARG A 78 8.36 -1.19 -6.75
CA ARG A 78 7.44 -1.93 -7.62
C ARG A 78 7.45 -3.43 -7.37
N GLU A 79 8.62 -4.06 -7.33
CA GLU A 79 8.77 -5.51 -7.31
C GLU A 79 8.58 -6.10 -5.90
N ARG A 80 9.06 -5.40 -4.87
CA ARG A 80 8.99 -5.83 -3.46
C ARG A 80 7.90 -5.09 -2.71
N GLY A 81 7.88 -3.76 -2.80
CA GLY A 81 6.87 -2.93 -2.16
C GLY A 81 5.47 -3.04 -2.78
N ARG A 82 5.35 -3.52 -4.02
CA ARG A 82 4.08 -3.60 -4.78
C ARG A 82 3.37 -2.26 -4.93
N MET A 83 4.15 -1.18 -4.88
CA MET A 83 3.66 0.17 -5.03
C MET A 83 3.32 0.48 -6.49
N LYS A 84 2.48 1.49 -6.67
CA LYS A 84 2.01 1.95 -7.99
C LYS A 84 2.48 3.36 -8.26
N ASP A 85 2.04 4.30 -7.44
CA ASP A 85 2.25 5.72 -7.73
C ASP A 85 3.69 6.16 -7.47
N MET A 86 4.31 5.74 -6.36
CA MET A 86 5.71 6.06 -6.08
C MET A 86 6.68 5.61 -7.18
N PRO A 87 6.72 4.32 -7.57
CA PRO A 87 7.68 3.90 -8.58
C PRO A 87 7.42 4.55 -9.96
N ALA A 88 6.16 4.82 -10.31
CA ALA A 88 5.84 5.60 -11.51
C ALA A 88 6.34 7.06 -11.42
N LEU A 89 6.22 7.69 -10.25
CA LEU A 89 6.71 9.05 -9.98
C LEU A 89 8.23 9.12 -10.08
N LEU A 90 8.95 8.16 -9.49
CA LEU A 90 10.41 8.08 -9.57
C LEU A 90 10.86 7.89 -11.03
N CYS A 91 10.19 7.03 -11.80
CA CYS A 91 10.46 6.94 -13.25
C CYS A 91 10.16 8.26 -13.97
N ALA A 92 9.07 8.95 -13.64
CA ALA A 92 8.73 10.24 -14.25
C ALA A 92 9.77 11.32 -13.91
N TRP A 93 10.31 11.32 -12.69
CA TRP A 93 11.41 12.20 -12.28
C TRP A 93 12.70 11.88 -13.05
N LEU A 94 13.08 10.59 -13.14
CA LEU A 94 14.24 10.15 -13.94
C LEU A 94 14.08 10.55 -15.42
N ALA A 95 12.86 10.53 -15.96
CA ALA A 95 12.60 11.00 -17.32
C ALA A 95 13.02 12.46 -17.53
N SER A 96 12.84 13.30 -16.51
CA SER A 96 13.17 14.73 -16.53
C SER A 96 14.65 15.01 -16.29
N PHE A 97 15.31 14.26 -15.39
CA PHE A 97 16.61 14.63 -14.84
C PHE A 97 17.72 13.58 -15.05
N ASP A 98 17.39 12.32 -15.35
CA ASP A 98 18.37 11.24 -15.59
C ASP A 98 17.78 10.17 -16.52
N SER A 99 17.70 10.51 -17.81
CA SER A 99 17.05 9.63 -18.79
C SER A 99 17.82 8.34 -19.08
N ASP A 100 19.11 8.28 -18.75
CA ASP A 100 19.92 7.05 -18.88
C ASP A 100 19.47 6.01 -17.87
N ARG A 101 19.32 6.42 -16.60
CA ARG A 101 18.79 5.55 -15.56
C ARG A 101 17.33 5.18 -15.79
N LEU A 102 16.51 6.08 -16.35
CA LEU A 102 15.14 5.72 -16.75
C LEU A 102 15.12 4.53 -17.70
N GLU A 103 15.95 4.52 -18.74
CA GLU A 103 15.95 3.47 -19.76
C GLU A 103 16.27 2.09 -19.18
N GLN A 104 17.15 2.02 -18.17
CA GLN A 104 17.48 0.78 -17.46
C GLN A 104 16.29 0.20 -16.69
N VAL A 105 15.47 1.04 -16.07
CA VAL A 105 14.41 0.57 -15.15
C VAL A 105 13.01 0.55 -15.75
N PHE A 106 12.80 1.25 -16.88
CA PHE A 106 11.47 1.51 -17.43
C PHE A 106 10.65 0.22 -17.61
N ALA A 107 11.21 -0.81 -18.24
CA ALA A 107 10.49 -2.04 -18.53
C ALA A 107 10.14 -2.87 -17.29
N ARG A 108 10.94 -2.75 -16.21
CA ARG A 108 10.71 -3.45 -14.94
C ARG A 108 9.66 -2.75 -14.08
N VAL A 109 9.67 -1.42 -14.10
CA VAL A 109 8.73 -0.61 -13.31
C VAL A 109 7.40 -0.44 -14.01
N ILE A 110 7.42 -0.16 -15.31
CA ILE A 110 6.24 0.06 -16.16
C ILE A 110 5.84 -1.28 -16.78
N ASP A 111 5.42 -2.20 -15.93
CA ASP A 111 5.15 -3.61 -16.25
C ASP A 111 3.71 -3.90 -16.73
N ASP A 112 2.79 -2.94 -16.60
CA ASP A 112 1.39 -3.07 -17.01
C ASP A 112 0.80 -1.75 -17.56
N GLY A 113 -0.44 -1.80 -18.06
CA GLY A 113 -1.13 -0.63 -18.62
C GLY A 113 -1.48 0.44 -17.58
N LEU A 114 -1.63 0.08 -16.30
CA LEU A 114 -1.90 1.04 -15.23
C LEU A 114 -0.65 1.87 -14.95
N MET A 115 0.50 1.21 -14.78
CA MET A 115 1.79 1.86 -14.59
C MET A 115 2.13 2.76 -15.78
N LEU A 116 1.84 2.31 -17.01
CA LEU A 116 2.06 3.12 -18.22
C LEU A 116 1.26 4.42 -18.18
N ARG A 117 -0.03 4.36 -17.83
CA ARG A 117 -0.87 5.54 -17.71
C ARG A 117 -0.42 6.46 -16.59
N ASN A 118 -0.10 5.92 -15.42
CA ASN A 118 0.38 6.71 -14.28
C ASN A 118 1.63 7.49 -14.66
N PHE A 119 2.61 6.82 -15.28
CA PHE A 119 3.83 7.46 -15.79
C PHE A 119 3.53 8.57 -16.80
N VAL A 120 2.70 8.29 -17.83
CA VAL A 120 2.33 9.30 -18.84
C VAL A 120 1.57 10.47 -18.22
N GLN A 121 0.68 10.21 -17.27
CA GLN A 121 -0.07 11.25 -16.57
C GLN A 121 0.85 12.17 -15.76
N MET A 122 1.79 11.60 -15.01
CA MET A 122 2.77 12.34 -14.21
C MET A 122 3.72 13.19 -15.07
N LEU A 123 4.08 12.74 -16.27
CA LEU A 123 4.87 13.54 -17.22
C LEU A 123 4.09 14.69 -17.86
N ARG A 124 2.76 14.57 -17.95
CA ARG A 124 1.89 15.58 -18.56
C ARG A 124 1.38 16.59 -17.54
N SER A 125 1.36 16.24 -16.26
CA SER A 125 0.83 17.10 -15.20
C SER A 125 1.67 18.34 -14.93
N GLY A 126 2.95 18.38 -15.32
CA GLY A 126 3.87 19.45 -14.94
C GLY A 126 4.66 19.17 -13.66
N THR A 127 4.24 18.17 -12.87
CA THR A 127 4.76 17.89 -11.53
C THR A 127 6.26 17.65 -11.48
N VAL A 128 6.82 16.97 -12.48
CA VAL A 128 8.25 16.65 -12.57
C VAL A 128 9.00 17.61 -13.50
N ALA A 129 8.62 18.89 -13.49
CA ALA A 129 9.16 19.94 -14.36
C ALA A 129 9.04 19.66 -15.87
N ARG A 130 8.06 18.83 -16.26
CA ARG A 130 7.78 18.51 -17.67
C ARG A 130 6.28 18.43 -17.92
N LYS A 131 5.83 18.88 -19.11
CA LYS A 131 4.43 18.85 -19.57
C LYS A 131 4.20 18.01 -20.83
N SER A 132 5.22 17.29 -21.29
CA SER A 132 5.22 16.44 -22.48
C SER A 132 6.11 15.22 -22.26
N LEU A 133 6.13 14.25 -23.18
CA LEU A 133 7.00 13.08 -23.01
C LEU A 133 8.47 13.38 -23.37
N GLY A 134 8.73 14.30 -24.31
CA GLY A 134 10.05 14.45 -24.94
C GLY A 134 10.45 13.21 -25.77
N SER A 135 11.62 13.24 -26.41
CA SER A 135 12.01 12.20 -27.37
C SER A 135 12.25 10.83 -26.73
N ARG A 136 12.98 10.78 -25.61
CA ARG A 136 13.42 9.51 -25.01
C ARG A 136 12.29 8.77 -24.26
N PRO A 137 11.51 9.39 -23.36
CA PRO A 137 10.34 8.72 -22.78
C PRO A 137 9.29 8.36 -23.82
N LYS A 138 9.09 9.18 -24.87
CA LYS A 138 8.23 8.82 -26.00
C LYS A 138 8.71 7.52 -26.65
N ARG A 139 10.01 7.40 -26.94
CA ARG A 139 10.62 6.16 -27.48
C ARG A 139 10.40 4.95 -26.56
N LEU A 140 10.57 5.10 -25.25
CA LEU A 140 10.35 4.01 -24.29
C LEU A 140 8.88 3.56 -24.26
N VAL A 141 7.94 4.50 -24.29
CA VAL A 141 6.50 4.20 -24.39
C VAL A 141 6.14 3.56 -25.74
N GLN A 142 6.75 4.00 -26.85
CA GLN A 142 6.61 3.34 -28.15
C GLN A 142 7.08 1.88 -28.08
N GLN A 143 8.31 1.65 -27.59
CA GLN A 143 8.88 0.31 -27.46
C GLN A 143 8.04 -0.59 -26.55
N TRP A 144 7.45 -0.05 -25.50
CA TRP A 144 6.52 -0.78 -24.64
C TRP A 144 5.30 -1.27 -25.40
N LEU A 145 4.68 -0.41 -26.20
CA LEU A 145 3.51 -0.76 -27.01
C LEU A 145 3.89 -1.78 -28.08
N GLU A 146 5.00 -1.55 -28.78
CA GLU A 146 5.54 -2.41 -29.84
C GLU A 146 5.89 -3.81 -29.36
N ARG A 147 6.44 -3.95 -28.15
CA ARG A 147 6.82 -5.24 -27.55
C ARG A 147 5.68 -5.92 -26.79
N SER A 148 4.58 -5.22 -26.51
CA SER A 148 3.46 -5.79 -25.77
C SER A 148 2.71 -6.82 -26.61
N SER A 149 2.32 -7.94 -26.00
CA SER A 149 1.38 -8.88 -26.63
C SER A 149 0.01 -8.23 -26.84
N ASP A 150 -0.77 -8.78 -27.78
CA ASP A 150 -2.14 -8.30 -28.03
C ASP A 150 -2.99 -8.40 -26.76
N GLU A 151 -2.86 -9.50 -26.02
CA GLU A 151 -3.54 -9.68 -24.73
C GLU A 151 -3.18 -8.57 -23.73
N ARG A 152 -1.90 -8.17 -23.65
CA ARG A 152 -1.45 -7.10 -22.76
C ARG A 152 -2.02 -5.75 -23.18
N LEU A 153 -2.09 -5.45 -24.47
CA LEU A 153 -2.72 -4.23 -24.98
C LEU A 153 -4.23 -4.20 -24.69
N ILE A 154 -4.92 -5.33 -24.91
CA ILE A 154 -6.35 -5.48 -24.60
C ILE A 154 -6.60 -5.24 -23.11
N ARG A 155 -5.80 -5.83 -22.22
CA ARG A 155 -5.90 -5.58 -20.77
C ARG A 155 -5.62 -4.11 -20.42
N ALA A 156 -4.67 -3.48 -21.11
CA ALA A 156 -4.35 -2.07 -20.93
C ALA A 156 -5.45 -1.10 -21.40
N MET A 157 -6.47 -1.57 -22.13
CA MET A 157 -7.67 -0.77 -22.44
C MET A 157 -8.46 -0.38 -21.18
N VAL A 158 -8.37 -1.18 -20.12
CA VAL A 158 -9.06 -0.88 -18.86
C VAL A 158 -8.40 0.31 -18.18
N GLY A 159 -9.17 1.37 -17.92
CA GLY A 159 -8.73 2.60 -17.28
C GLY A 159 -8.81 3.80 -18.20
N GLN A 160 -8.96 4.98 -17.60
CA GLN A 160 -9.09 6.26 -18.29
C GLN A 160 -8.15 7.26 -17.62
N GLN A 161 -7.78 8.34 -18.32
CA GLN A 161 -6.91 9.44 -17.85
C GLN A 161 -5.42 9.07 -17.63
N PRO A 162 -4.60 9.05 -18.71
CA PRO A 162 -5.01 9.02 -20.12
C PRO A 162 -5.55 7.64 -20.51
N SER A 163 -6.42 7.56 -21.51
CA SER A 163 -6.79 6.25 -22.08
C SER A 163 -5.61 5.65 -22.86
N LEU A 164 -5.62 4.33 -23.10
CA LEU A 164 -4.62 3.70 -23.98
C LEU A 164 -4.65 4.31 -25.39
N ALA A 165 -5.84 4.70 -25.88
CA ALA A 165 -6.02 5.39 -27.14
C ALA A 165 -5.24 6.71 -27.19
N ASP A 166 -5.32 7.51 -26.12
CA ASP A 166 -4.58 8.77 -26.02
C ASP A 166 -3.07 8.52 -26.04
N VAL A 167 -2.60 7.49 -25.31
CA VAL A 167 -1.18 7.12 -25.30
C VAL A 167 -0.70 6.73 -26.71
N ILE A 168 -1.46 5.90 -27.43
CA ILE A 168 -1.13 5.51 -28.81
C ILE A 168 -1.11 6.73 -29.74
N ARG A 169 -2.11 7.62 -29.64
CA ARG A 169 -2.14 8.87 -30.43
C ARG A 169 -0.97 9.80 -30.12
N MET A 170 -0.50 9.84 -28.87
CA MET A 170 0.63 10.69 -28.48
C MET A 170 1.97 10.16 -28.99
N VAL A 171 2.16 8.85 -28.97
CA VAL A 171 3.49 8.28 -29.24
C VAL A 171 3.63 7.71 -30.65
N HIS A 172 2.54 7.34 -31.33
CA HIS A 172 2.57 6.75 -32.66
C HIS A 172 3.53 5.52 -32.75
N PRO A 173 3.21 4.40 -32.07
CA PRO A 173 4.02 3.19 -32.14
C PRO A 173 4.01 2.61 -33.56
N ARG A 174 5.09 1.94 -33.96
CA ARG A 174 5.15 1.22 -35.23
C ARG A 174 4.41 -0.11 -35.13
N ALA A 175 3.62 -0.44 -36.14
CA ALA A 175 3.00 -1.75 -36.24
C ALA A 175 3.97 -2.72 -36.91
N ALA A 176 4.22 -3.88 -36.29
CA ALA A 176 5.08 -4.93 -36.86
C ALA A 176 4.38 -5.77 -37.93
N SER A 177 3.04 -5.71 -38.00
CA SER A 177 2.22 -6.48 -38.94
C SER A 177 0.91 -5.76 -39.27
N MET A 178 0.17 -6.28 -40.25
CA MET A 178 -1.15 -5.76 -40.62
C MET A 178 -2.17 -5.94 -39.49
N GLU A 179 -2.13 -7.06 -38.78
CA GLU A 179 -2.97 -7.35 -37.61
C GLU A 179 -2.67 -6.37 -36.47
N ARG A 180 -1.39 -6.10 -36.20
CA ARG A 180 -1.01 -5.10 -35.20
C ARG A 180 -1.45 -3.70 -35.59
N SER A 181 -1.39 -3.37 -36.89
CA SER A 181 -1.88 -2.10 -37.42
C SER A 181 -3.40 -1.98 -37.24
N ALA A 182 -4.16 -3.04 -37.53
CA ALA A 182 -5.59 -3.10 -37.29
C ALA A 182 -5.93 -2.97 -35.80
N LEU A 183 -5.18 -3.64 -34.91
CA LEU A 183 -5.35 -3.49 -33.46
C LEU A 183 -5.12 -2.05 -33.00
N TYR A 184 -4.03 -1.40 -33.42
CA TYR A 184 -3.81 0.01 -33.06
C TYR A 184 -4.89 0.93 -33.64
N GLY A 185 -5.31 0.70 -34.89
CA GLY A 185 -6.42 1.42 -35.52
C GLY A 185 -7.72 1.30 -34.72
N TYR A 186 -8.08 0.08 -34.33
CA TYR A 186 -9.23 -0.22 -33.48
C TYR A 186 -9.14 0.51 -32.13
N LEU A 187 -7.99 0.43 -31.46
CA LEU A 187 -7.78 1.05 -30.15
C LEU A 187 -7.94 2.58 -30.17
N ILE A 188 -7.62 3.24 -31.29
CA ILE A 188 -7.78 4.69 -31.45
C ILE A 188 -9.09 5.09 -32.13
N GLY A 189 -10.00 4.14 -32.39
CA GLY A 189 -11.32 4.39 -32.97
C GLY A 189 -11.30 4.68 -34.48
N LYS A 190 -10.29 4.20 -35.21
CA LYS A 190 -10.28 4.23 -36.68
C LYS A 190 -11.08 3.06 -37.26
N PRO A 191 -11.69 3.22 -38.45
CA PRO A 191 -12.24 2.09 -39.19
C PRO A 191 -11.11 1.12 -39.55
N VAL A 192 -11.33 -0.17 -39.29
CA VAL A 192 -10.37 -1.25 -39.57
C VAL A 192 -11.09 -2.49 -40.07
N ASP A 193 -10.37 -3.36 -40.75
CA ASP A 193 -10.85 -4.70 -41.04
C ASP A 193 -10.89 -5.52 -39.75
N HIS A 194 -12.11 -5.84 -39.31
CA HIS A 194 -12.34 -6.60 -38.09
C HIS A 194 -11.80 -8.03 -38.17
N SER A 195 -11.62 -8.61 -39.36
CA SER A 195 -11.07 -9.96 -39.52
C SER A 195 -9.60 -10.08 -39.08
N LEU A 196 -8.88 -8.95 -39.06
CA LEU A 196 -7.48 -8.86 -38.64
C LEU A 196 -7.31 -8.60 -37.13
N LEU A 197 -8.40 -8.47 -36.38
CA LEU A 197 -8.34 -8.23 -34.94
C LEU A 197 -8.07 -9.53 -34.16
N PRO A 198 -7.51 -9.42 -32.95
CA PRO A 198 -7.47 -10.53 -32.01
C PRO A 198 -8.86 -11.17 -31.81
N SER A 199 -8.89 -12.49 -31.67
CA SER A 199 -10.12 -13.29 -31.59
C SER A 199 -11.12 -12.80 -30.52
N GLU A 200 -10.59 -12.26 -29.43
CA GLU A 200 -11.33 -11.71 -28.30
C GLU A 200 -12.06 -10.42 -28.67
N LEU A 201 -11.44 -9.56 -29.49
CA LEU A 201 -12.06 -8.34 -30.00
C LEU A 201 -13.05 -8.63 -31.11
N ILE A 202 -12.79 -9.63 -31.98
CA ILE A 202 -13.77 -10.12 -32.95
C ILE A 202 -15.03 -10.61 -32.22
N ALA A 203 -14.85 -11.44 -31.19
CA ALA A 203 -15.94 -11.92 -30.36
C ALA A 203 -16.69 -10.77 -29.65
N PHE A 204 -15.96 -9.74 -29.21
CA PHE A 204 -16.56 -8.56 -28.58
C PHE A 204 -17.40 -7.73 -29.54
N GLU A 205 -16.93 -7.50 -30.77
CA GLU A 205 -17.72 -6.80 -31.80
C GLU A 205 -18.98 -7.58 -32.18
N ARG A 206 -18.88 -8.91 -32.28
CA ARG A 206 -20.07 -9.77 -32.45
C ARG A 206 -21.04 -9.65 -31.27
N PHE A 207 -20.52 -9.64 -30.05
CA PHE A 207 -21.32 -9.51 -28.83
C PHE A 207 -22.03 -8.15 -28.73
N LYS A 208 -21.43 -7.06 -29.22
CA LYS A 208 -22.08 -5.75 -29.29
C LYS A 208 -23.31 -5.75 -30.22
N LEU A 209 -23.29 -6.57 -31.27
CA LEU A 209 -24.38 -6.67 -32.25
C LEU A 209 -25.45 -7.67 -31.81
N ASP A 210 -25.05 -8.78 -31.20
CA ASP A 210 -25.95 -9.79 -30.66
C ASP A 210 -25.53 -10.18 -29.24
N SER A 211 -26.26 -9.68 -28.25
CA SER A 211 -26.04 -10.01 -26.84
C SER A 211 -26.29 -11.47 -26.50
N ARG A 212 -26.79 -12.31 -27.43
CA ARG A 212 -26.90 -13.77 -27.24
C ARG A 212 -25.62 -14.51 -27.65
N ALA A 213 -24.69 -13.82 -28.30
CA ALA A 213 -23.40 -14.41 -28.65
C ALA A 213 -22.61 -14.81 -27.39
N PRO A 214 -21.69 -15.79 -27.47
CA PRO A 214 -20.87 -16.19 -26.33
C PRO A 214 -20.11 -15.00 -25.74
N LEU A 215 -20.10 -14.90 -24.41
CA LEU A 215 -19.41 -13.84 -23.70
C LEU A 215 -17.91 -13.83 -24.07
N PRO A 216 -17.36 -12.73 -24.59
CA PRO A 216 -15.96 -12.66 -25.00
C PRO A 216 -15.01 -12.73 -23.79
N LYS A 217 -13.84 -13.32 -24.00
CA LYS A 217 -12.79 -13.50 -22.97
C LYS A 217 -11.99 -12.21 -22.73
N LEU A 218 -12.69 -11.14 -22.34
CA LEU A 218 -12.11 -9.84 -22.06
C LEU A 218 -12.18 -9.49 -20.56
N PRO A 219 -11.36 -8.55 -20.08
CA PRO A 219 -11.59 -7.92 -18.78
C PRO A 219 -13.05 -7.43 -18.69
N PHE A 220 -13.77 -7.87 -17.67
CA PHE A 220 -15.21 -7.58 -17.57
C PHE A 220 -15.51 -6.08 -17.55
N GLN A 221 -14.57 -5.24 -17.12
CA GLN A 221 -14.69 -3.78 -17.15
C GLN A 221 -14.86 -3.21 -18.57
N LEU A 222 -14.43 -3.94 -19.61
CA LEU A 222 -14.72 -3.57 -21.01
C LEU A 222 -16.13 -3.98 -21.42
N LEU A 223 -16.71 -4.99 -20.76
CA LEU A 223 -18.04 -5.53 -21.03
C LEU A 223 -19.13 -4.75 -20.31
N THR A 224 -18.83 -4.08 -19.18
CA THR A 224 -19.82 -3.37 -18.37
C THR A 224 -20.52 -2.21 -19.06
N ALA A 225 -19.98 -1.72 -20.18
CA ALA A 225 -20.64 -0.70 -21.01
C ALA A 225 -21.71 -1.28 -21.95
N GLN A 226 -21.81 -2.61 -22.06
CA GLN A 226 -22.78 -3.31 -22.89
C GLN A 226 -24.02 -3.70 -22.07
N PRO A 227 -25.19 -3.97 -22.72
CA PRO A 227 -26.38 -4.45 -22.04
C PRO A 227 -26.18 -5.90 -21.54
N LEU A 228 -25.59 -6.04 -20.35
CA LEU A 228 -25.33 -7.32 -19.72
C LEU A 228 -26.54 -7.81 -18.92
N GLY A 229 -27.19 -8.88 -19.40
CA GLY A 229 -28.18 -9.65 -18.65
C GLY A 229 -27.56 -10.49 -17.51
N ARG A 230 -28.42 -11.08 -16.67
CA ARG A 230 -28.01 -11.90 -15.53
C ARG A 230 -27.10 -13.07 -15.92
N GLU A 231 -27.41 -13.78 -17.00
CA GLU A 231 -26.61 -14.92 -17.47
C GLU A 231 -25.15 -14.53 -17.77
N HIS A 232 -24.95 -13.35 -18.36
CA HIS A 232 -23.60 -12.80 -18.58
C HIS A 232 -22.89 -12.53 -17.27
N TRP A 233 -23.56 -11.93 -16.29
CA TRP A 233 -22.98 -11.67 -14.97
C TRP A 233 -22.63 -12.96 -14.22
N VAL A 234 -23.45 -14.00 -14.35
CA VAL A 234 -23.16 -15.33 -13.82
C VAL A 234 -21.90 -15.91 -14.45
N GLN A 235 -21.77 -15.80 -15.79
CA GLN A 235 -20.56 -16.26 -16.50
C GLN A 235 -19.32 -15.44 -16.13
N ILE A 236 -19.44 -14.12 -15.99
CA ILE A 236 -18.36 -13.23 -15.49
C ILE A 236 -17.92 -13.68 -14.11
N ALA A 237 -18.85 -13.87 -13.17
CA ALA A 237 -18.55 -14.29 -11.81
C ALA A 237 -17.95 -15.71 -11.74
N ARG A 238 -18.35 -16.59 -12.66
CA ARG A 238 -17.80 -17.95 -12.80
C ARG A 238 -16.34 -17.93 -13.24
N ASN A 239 -15.97 -17.02 -14.14
CA ASN A 239 -14.61 -16.91 -14.68
C ASN A 239 -13.72 -15.92 -13.90
N ALA A 240 -14.29 -15.19 -12.94
CA ALA A 240 -13.57 -14.20 -12.16
C ALA A 240 -12.40 -14.81 -11.36
N SER A 241 -11.26 -14.11 -11.36
CA SER A 241 -10.15 -14.42 -10.46
C SER A 241 -10.55 -14.22 -9.00
N TRP A 242 -9.72 -14.71 -8.07
CA TRP A 242 -9.94 -14.49 -6.64
C TRP A 242 -10.06 -13.00 -6.31
N THR A 243 -9.13 -12.17 -6.80
CA THR A 243 -9.13 -10.71 -6.57
C THR A 243 -10.35 -10.04 -7.17
N GLN A 244 -10.75 -10.42 -8.40
CA GLN A 244 -11.97 -9.91 -9.02
C GLN A 244 -13.20 -10.31 -8.22
N THR A 245 -13.24 -11.53 -7.69
CA THR A 245 -14.35 -12.02 -6.88
C THR A 245 -14.50 -11.19 -5.62
N ARG A 246 -13.42 -11.01 -4.85
CA ARG A 246 -13.42 -10.18 -3.64
C ARG A 246 -13.88 -8.75 -3.92
N MET A 247 -13.37 -8.14 -5.00
CA MET A 247 -13.63 -6.73 -5.32
C MET A 247 -15.04 -6.46 -5.85
N ASN A 248 -15.77 -7.47 -6.35
CA ASN A 248 -17.02 -7.28 -7.10
C ASN A 248 -18.23 -8.00 -6.47
N LEU A 249 -18.17 -8.41 -5.21
CA LEU A 249 -19.28 -9.12 -4.56
C LEU A 249 -20.60 -8.35 -4.61
N ASN A 250 -20.58 -7.05 -4.31
CA ASN A 250 -21.78 -6.22 -4.38
C ASN A 250 -22.29 -6.02 -5.80
N THR A 251 -21.39 -5.96 -6.79
CA THR A 251 -21.76 -5.92 -8.20
C THR A 251 -22.46 -7.21 -8.62
N PHE A 252 -21.90 -8.37 -8.26
CA PHE A 252 -22.51 -9.67 -8.54
C PHE A 252 -23.88 -9.82 -7.89
N MET A 253 -24.02 -9.34 -6.66
CA MET A 253 -25.31 -9.31 -5.96
C MET A 253 -26.33 -8.42 -6.68
N ARG A 254 -25.95 -7.20 -7.06
CA ARG A 254 -26.84 -6.25 -7.75
C ARG A 254 -27.38 -6.81 -9.07
N HIS A 255 -26.60 -7.65 -9.74
CA HIS A 255 -26.98 -8.28 -11.00
C HIS A 255 -27.54 -9.71 -10.86
N GLY A 256 -27.99 -10.11 -9.65
CA GLY A 256 -28.71 -11.35 -9.43
C GLY A 256 -27.86 -12.63 -9.54
N VAL A 257 -26.52 -12.53 -9.53
CA VAL A 257 -25.64 -13.71 -9.62
C VAL A 257 -25.89 -14.69 -8.48
N PHE A 258 -26.21 -14.18 -7.30
CA PHE A 258 -26.41 -14.98 -6.09
C PHE A 258 -27.82 -15.54 -5.92
N GLU A 259 -28.72 -15.31 -6.88
CA GLU A 259 -29.98 -16.05 -6.94
C GLU A 259 -29.73 -17.53 -7.30
N GLU A 260 -28.59 -17.85 -7.94
CA GLU A 260 -28.15 -19.22 -8.17
C GLU A 260 -27.37 -19.77 -6.96
N ARG A 261 -27.95 -20.76 -6.27
CA ARG A 261 -27.29 -21.44 -5.13
C ARG A 261 -25.92 -22.04 -5.48
N THR A 262 -25.75 -22.50 -6.72
CA THR A 262 -24.47 -23.01 -7.24
C THR A 262 -23.39 -21.92 -7.28
N MET A 263 -23.76 -20.70 -7.66
CA MET A 263 -22.84 -19.54 -7.68
C MET A 263 -22.45 -19.09 -6.28
N ILE A 264 -23.36 -19.15 -5.31
CA ILE A 264 -23.02 -18.91 -3.89
C ILE A 264 -21.93 -19.89 -3.44
N LYS A 265 -22.12 -21.19 -3.68
CA LYS A 265 -21.16 -22.23 -3.30
C LYS A 265 -19.81 -22.04 -3.99
N LEU A 266 -19.81 -21.73 -5.29
CA LEU A 266 -18.61 -21.52 -6.08
C LEU A 266 -17.82 -20.30 -5.60
N VAL A 267 -18.50 -19.18 -5.32
CA VAL A 267 -17.85 -17.96 -4.84
C VAL A 267 -17.33 -18.13 -3.41
N ALA A 268 -18.10 -18.74 -2.52
CA ALA A 268 -17.65 -19.05 -1.16
C ALA A 268 -16.40 -19.96 -1.18
N LYS A 269 -16.44 -21.06 -1.94
CA LYS A 269 -15.29 -21.97 -2.09
C LYS A 269 -14.05 -21.25 -2.65
N ARG A 270 -14.22 -20.39 -3.65
CA ARG A 270 -13.10 -19.63 -4.22
C ARG A 270 -12.50 -18.68 -3.19
N LEU A 271 -13.34 -17.95 -2.44
CA LEU A 271 -12.83 -17.00 -1.46
C LEU A 271 -12.06 -17.67 -0.33
N ALA A 272 -12.50 -18.86 0.12
CA ALA A 272 -11.84 -19.67 1.14
C ALA A 272 -10.67 -20.54 0.61
N ASP A 273 -10.32 -20.47 -0.69
CA ASP A 273 -9.20 -21.26 -1.24
C ASP A 273 -7.86 -20.73 -0.73
N GLU A 274 -7.23 -21.48 0.17
CA GLU A 274 -5.95 -21.16 0.78
C GLU A 274 -4.82 -20.90 -0.23
N ARG A 275 -4.76 -21.69 -1.32
CA ARG A 275 -3.73 -21.49 -2.37
C ARG A 275 -3.98 -20.21 -3.13
N ALA A 276 -5.24 -19.90 -3.42
CA ALA A 276 -5.62 -18.66 -4.08
C ALA A 276 -5.33 -17.43 -3.19
N ILE A 277 -5.64 -17.51 -1.90
CA ILE A 277 -5.35 -16.46 -0.90
C ILE A 277 -3.85 -16.19 -0.81
N ARG A 278 -3.02 -17.23 -0.67
CA ARG A 278 -1.55 -17.10 -0.64
C ARG A 278 -1.01 -16.54 -1.94
N LYS A 279 -1.48 -17.02 -3.09
CA LYS A 279 -1.05 -16.54 -4.42
C LYS A 279 -1.44 -15.08 -4.64
N ALA A 280 -2.63 -14.69 -4.21
CA ALA A 280 -3.10 -13.31 -4.26
C ALA A 280 -2.41 -12.41 -3.23
N ARG A 281 -1.68 -13.00 -2.26
CA ARG A 281 -1.13 -12.32 -1.08
C ARG A 281 -2.19 -11.41 -0.44
N ALA A 282 -3.40 -11.97 -0.29
CA ALA A 282 -4.51 -11.19 0.23
C ALA A 282 -4.25 -10.81 1.67
N PHE A 283 -4.40 -9.53 1.95
CA PHE A 283 -4.10 -8.98 3.26
C PHE A 283 -5.37 -8.86 4.11
N PRO A 284 -5.28 -9.02 5.45
CA PRO A 284 -6.45 -8.92 6.32
C PRO A 284 -7.25 -7.64 6.10
N TYR A 285 -6.62 -6.47 5.89
CA TYR A 285 -7.37 -5.23 5.65
C TYR A 285 -8.23 -5.29 4.39
N GLN A 286 -7.71 -5.85 3.28
CA GLN A 286 -8.48 -5.98 2.04
C GLN A 286 -9.71 -6.90 2.22
N LEU A 287 -9.60 -7.90 3.09
CA LEU A 287 -10.68 -8.82 3.44
C LEU A 287 -11.67 -8.18 4.41
N LEU A 288 -11.19 -7.39 5.39
CA LEU A 288 -12.02 -6.58 6.27
C LEU A 288 -12.88 -5.60 5.45
N THR A 289 -12.28 -4.81 4.55
CA THR A 289 -13.03 -3.89 3.69
C THR A 289 -14.07 -4.62 2.85
N ALA A 290 -13.72 -5.80 2.31
CA ALA A 290 -14.67 -6.61 1.55
C ALA A 290 -15.81 -7.14 2.43
N TYR A 291 -15.52 -7.61 3.63
CA TYR A 291 -16.50 -8.11 4.60
C TYR A 291 -17.46 -6.99 5.05
N GLN A 292 -16.94 -5.81 5.36
CA GLN A 292 -17.74 -4.64 5.71
C GLN A 292 -18.64 -4.17 4.56
N ALA A 293 -18.15 -4.23 3.32
CA ALA A 293 -18.93 -3.87 2.15
C ALA A 293 -20.01 -4.92 1.80
N ALA A 294 -19.81 -6.19 2.17
CA ALA A 294 -20.65 -7.33 1.78
C ALA A 294 -21.85 -7.57 2.71
N GLN A 295 -22.43 -6.54 3.33
CA GLN A 295 -23.53 -6.71 4.31
C GLN A 295 -24.77 -7.40 3.73
N ALA A 296 -25.16 -7.06 2.49
CA ALA A 296 -26.32 -7.66 1.84
C ALA A 296 -26.00 -9.00 1.13
N VAL A 297 -24.72 -9.38 1.03
CA VAL A 297 -24.28 -10.60 0.34
C VAL A 297 -24.66 -11.85 1.16
N PRO A 298 -25.02 -12.99 0.53
CA PRO A 298 -25.42 -14.18 1.26
C PRO A 298 -24.43 -14.65 2.33
N GLN A 299 -24.98 -15.12 3.45
CA GLN A 299 -24.22 -15.53 4.62
C GLN A 299 -23.07 -16.51 4.34
N PRO A 300 -23.20 -17.54 3.46
CA PRO A 300 -22.07 -18.44 3.17
C PRO A 300 -20.85 -17.74 2.56
N ILE A 301 -21.06 -16.67 1.78
CA ILE A 301 -19.96 -15.88 1.20
C ILE A 301 -19.33 -15.00 2.28
N ARG A 302 -20.14 -14.43 3.17
CA ARG A 302 -19.65 -13.65 4.32
C ARG A 302 -18.81 -14.51 5.25
N GLU A 303 -19.22 -15.76 5.49
CA GLU A 303 -18.45 -16.74 6.24
C GLU A 303 -17.13 -17.07 5.55
N ALA A 304 -17.14 -17.27 4.23
CA ALA A 304 -15.92 -17.51 3.46
C ALA A 304 -14.94 -16.32 3.51
N LEU A 305 -15.42 -15.08 3.58
CA LEU A 305 -14.56 -13.91 3.81
C LEU A 305 -13.94 -13.91 5.21
N ARG A 306 -14.68 -14.37 6.23
CA ARG A 306 -14.15 -14.54 7.59
C ARG A 306 -13.05 -15.60 7.60
N GLU A 307 -13.33 -16.78 7.04
CA GLU A 307 -12.34 -17.86 6.90
C GLU A 307 -11.11 -17.41 6.12
N ALA A 308 -11.31 -16.69 5.01
CA ALA A 308 -10.21 -16.12 4.25
C ALA A 308 -9.36 -15.16 5.08
N THR A 309 -9.97 -14.42 6.02
CA THR A 309 -9.25 -13.51 6.92
C THR A 309 -8.38 -14.28 7.90
N GLU A 310 -8.90 -15.36 8.49
CA GLU A 310 -8.12 -16.25 9.35
C GLU A 310 -6.91 -16.84 8.61
N ILE A 311 -7.13 -17.31 7.38
CA ILE A 311 -6.06 -17.82 6.52
C ILE A 311 -5.05 -16.71 6.21
N ALA A 312 -5.49 -15.50 5.88
CA ALA A 312 -4.61 -14.38 5.55
C ALA A 312 -3.71 -13.96 6.72
N VAL A 313 -4.17 -14.10 7.97
CA VAL A 313 -3.37 -13.83 9.18
C VAL A 313 -2.17 -14.78 9.30
N SER A 314 -2.21 -15.96 8.67
CA SER A 314 -1.04 -16.84 8.57
C SER A 314 0.14 -16.21 7.80
N ASN A 315 -0.11 -15.16 7.01
CA ASN A 315 0.95 -14.39 6.34
C ASN A 315 1.58 -13.31 7.22
N VAL A 316 0.97 -12.96 8.37
CA VAL A 316 1.50 -11.93 9.28
C VAL A 316 2.65 -12.50 10.10
N PRO A 317 3.86 -11.90 10.12
CA PRO A 317 4.98 -12.42 10.89
C PRO A 317 4.68 -12.45 12.40
N SER A 318 5.20 -13.48 13.08
CA SER A 318 5.26 -13.50 14.55
C SER A 318 6.44 -12.64 15.03
N LEU A 319 6.27 -11.96 16.16
CA LEU A 319 7.28 -11.14 16.78
C LEU A 319 8.01 -11.96 17.86
N THR A 320 9.29 -11.69 18.05
CA THR A 320 10.10 -12.35 19.08
C THR A 320 9.93 -11.64 20.41
N GLY A 321 9.79 -12.40 21.49
CA GLY A 321 9.64 -11.85 22.84
C GLY A 321 8.20 -11.50 23.21
N SER A 322 8.06 -10.81 24.33
CA SER A 322 6.79 -10.33 24.87
C SER A 322 6.29 -9.11 24.09
N VAL A 323 4.98 -9.07 23.81
CA VAL A 323 4.36 -8.04 22.97
C VAL A 323 3.23 -7.37 23.73
N ALA A 324 3.22 -6.04 23.75
CA ALA A 324 2.09 -5.23 24.16
C ALA A 324 1.62 -4.36 22.99
N VAL A 325 0.33 -4.39 22.68
CA VAL A 325 -0.29 -3.58 21.62
C VAL A 325 -1.24 -2.58 22.24
N ALA A 326 -0.87 -1.31 22.25
CA ALA A 326 -1.74 -0.21 22.60
C ALA A 326 -2.53 0.26 21.37
N ILE A 327 -3.85 0.35 21.49
CA ILE A 327 -4.71 0.69 20.35
C ILE A 327 -5.49 1.94 20.71
N ASP A 328 -5.32 2.99 19.92
CA ASP A 328 -6.11 4.20 20.07
C ASP A 328 -7.57 3.90 19.67
N VAL A 329 -8.50 4.21 20.57
CA VAL A 329 -9.94 4.13 20.35
C VAL A 329 -10.61 5.48 20.60
N SER A 330 -9.86 6.58 20.55
CA SER A 330 -10.38 7.94 20.68
C SER A 330 -11.32 8.33 19.53
N GLY A 331 -12.06 9.44 19.70
CA GLY A 331 -13.03 9.88 18.69
C GLY A 331 -12.44 10.10 17.29
N SER A 332 -11.18 10.54 17.18
CA SER A 332 -10.51 10.78 15.90
C SER A 332 -10.36 9.50 15.07
N MET A 333 -10.17 8.35 15.75
CA MET A 333 -10.08 7.02 15.14
C MET A 333 -11.36 6.58 14.41
N GLY A 334 -12.47 7.30 14.58
CA GLY A 334 -13.69 7.14 13.80
C GLY A 334 -13.57 7.61 12.35
N SER A 335 -12.51 8.34 12.01
CA SER A 335 -12.25 8.87 10.67
C SER A 335 -12.00 7.76 9.65
N PRO A 336 -12.37 7.94 8.37
CA PRO A 336 -12.05 6.98 7.32
C PRO A 336 -10.54 6.80 7.17
N VAL A 337 -10.03 5.57 7.09
CA VAL A 337 -8.57 5.31 7.03
C VAL A 337 -7.91 5.86 5.76
N THR A 338 -8.68 6.00 4.68
CA THR A 338 -8.24 6.61 3.41
C THR A 338 -8.38 8.13 3.40
N GLY A 339 -8.68 8.75 4.53
CA GLY A 339 -9.10 10.15 4.63
C GLY A 339 -10.51 10.41 4.09
N TYR A 340 -11.02 11.61 4.35
CA TYR A 340 -12.33 12.06 3.88
C TYR A 340 -12.28 12.38 2.37
N ARG A 341 -13.18 11.77 1.58
CA ARG A 341 -13.41 12.11 0.16
C ARG A 341 -14.85 12.57 -0.02
N GLN A 342 -15.04 13.73 -0.65
CA GLN A 342 -16.37 14.15 -1.11
C GLN A 342 -16.87 13.13 -2.15
N GLY A 343 -18.00 12.46 -1.87
CA GLY A 343 -18.64 11.51 -2.79
C GLY A 343 -18.17 10.06 -2.75
N ALA A 344 -17.17 9.71 -1.91
CA ALA A 344 -16.76 8.31 -1.70
C ALA A 344 -16.35 8.08 -0.24
N THR A 345 -17.30 7.68 0.60
CA THR A 345 -17.00 7.25 1.97
C THR A 345 -16.38 5.85 1.92
N SER A 346 -15.08 5.72 2.22
CA SER A 346 -14.59 4.41 2.67
C SER A 346 -15.29 4.09 3.98
N ALA A 347 -16.05 2.99 4.02
CA ALA A 347 -16.72 2.55 5.25
C ALA A 347 -15.71 2.12 6.34
N THR A 348 -14.46 1.84 5.97
CA THR A 348 -13.44 1.37 6.90
C THR A 348 -12.76 2.54 7.61
N ARG A 349 -12.94 2.59 8.93
CA ARG A 349 -12.40 3.63 9.83
C ARG A 349 -11.00 3.28 10.32
N CYS A 350 -10.25 4.25 10.82
CA CYS A 350 -8.94 4.01 11.43
C CYS A 350 -9.02 2.97 12.57
N VAL A 351 -10.03 3.05 13.43
CA VAL A 351 -10.24 2.08 14.52
C VAL A 351 -10.48 0.66 14.02
N ASP A 352 -11.11 0.48 12.85
CA ASP A 352 -11.36 -0.84 12.28
C ASP A 352 -10.03 -1.47 11.81
N VAL A 353 -9.14 -0.67 11.23
CA VAL A 353 -7.81 -1.10 10.79
C VAL A 353 -6.89 -1.35 11.98
N ALA A 354 -6.90 -0.46 12.98
CA ALA A 354 -6.13 -0.62 14.21
C ALA A 354 -6.54 -1.90 14.96
N GLY A 355 -7.84 -2.11 15.12
CA GLY A 355 -8.40 -3.31 15.75
C GLY A 355 -8.00 -4.58 15.00
N LEU A 356 -8.01 -4.55 13.67
CA LEU A 356 -7.57 -5.67 12.85
C LEU A 356 -6.08 -5.97 13.00
N MET A 357 -5.23 -4.94 13.00
CA MET A 357 -3.79 -5.11 13.18
C MET A 357 -3.48 -5.72 14.55
N ALA A 358 -4.12 -5.22 15.60
CA ALA A 358 -3.96 -5.76 16.94
C ALA A 358 -4.48 -7.21 17.05
N ALA A 359 -5.63 -7.51 16.45
CA ALA A 359 -6.18 -8.86 16.41
C ALA A 359 -5.25 -9.85 15.68
N ALA A 360 -4.64 -9.42 14.56
CA ALA A 360 -3.66 -10.22 13.84
C ALA A 360 -2.38 -10.46 14.65
N ILE A 361 -1.84 -9.43 15.31
CA ILE A 361 -0.68 -9.57 16.21
C ILE A 361 -1.00 -10.52 17.36
N LEU A 362 -2.18 -10.38 17.99
CA LEU A 362 -2.64 -11.23 19.07
C LEU A 362 -2.81 -12.70 18.63
N ALA A 363 -3.27 -12.94 17.40
CA ALA A 363 -3.39 -14.29 16.84
C ALA A 363 -2.02 -14.94 16.59
N ARG A 364 -1.00 -14.14 16.21
CA ARG A 364 0.36 -14.62 15.90
C ARG A 364 1.29 -14.73 17.10
N ASN A 365 0.98 -14.05 18.20
CA ASN A 365 1.82 -13.97 19.39
C ASN A 365 0.98 -14.39 20.61
N LYS A 366 1.01 -15.70 20.92
CA LYS A 366 0.30 -16.26 22.08
C LYS A 366 0.86 -15.61 23.35
N GLY A 367 0.02 -14.85 24.06
CA GLY A 367 0.43 -14.11 25.26
C GLY A 367 0.64 -12.61 25.04
N ALA A 368 0.46 -12.10 23.81
CA ALA A 368 0.44 -10.66 23.59
C ALA A 368 -0.67 -9.98 24.40
N MET A 369 -0.33 -8.84 24.99
CA MET A 369 -1.26 -7.99 25.72
C MET A 369 -1.84 -6.94 24.76
N VAL A 370 -3.12 -6.63 24.91
CA VAL A 370 -3.77 -5.57 24.14
C VAL A 370 -4.39 -4.56 25.09
N LEU A 371 -4.06 -3.29 24.88
CA LEU A 371 -4.42 -2.15 25.72
C LEU A 371 -5.17 -1.10 24.85
N PRO A 372 -6.48 -1.22 24.66
CA PRO A 372 -7.24 -0.15 24.03
C PRO A 372 -7.24 1.08 24.93
N PHE A 373 -7.04 2.26 24.37
CA PHE A 373 -6.93 3.50 25.15
C PHE A 373 -7.54 4.70 24.41
N ASN A 374 -7.98 5.68 25.20
CA ASN A 374 -8.45 6.99 24.74
C ASN A 374 -7.86 8.05 25.69
N ASP A 375 -8.64 8.75 26.52
CA ASP A 375 -8.17 9.54 27.67
C ASP A 375 -7.50 8.67 28.75
N ARG A 376 -7.79 7.37 28.77
CA ARG A 376 -7.22 6.37 29.69
C ARG A 376 -7.21 4.99 29.03
N VAL A 377 -6.54 4.01 29.66
CA VAL A 377 -6.70 2.60 29.24
C VAL A 377 -8.12 2.15 29.53
N ARG A 378 -8.79 1.62 28.49
CA ARG A 378 -10.17 1.14 28.58
C ARG A 378 -10.19 -0.33 29.01
N PRO A 379 -11.11 -0.72 29.89
CA PRO A 379 -11.32 -2.13 30.17
C PRO A 379 -11.81 -2.81 28.89
N TRP A 380 -11.16 -3.92 28.54
CA TRP A 380 -11.54 -4.72 27.38
C TRP A 380 -11.37 -6.19 27.70
N ASN A 381 -12.43 -6.95 27.47
CA ASN A 381 -12.40 -8.39 27.55
C ASN A 381 -12.31 -8.93 26.12
N ARG A 382 -11.30 -9.76 25.87
CA ARG A 382 -11.12 -10.40 24.57
C ARG A 382 -12.40 -11.14 24.18
N ALA A 383 -12.98 -10.76 23.04
CA ALA A 383 -14.13 -11.45 22.49
C ALA A 383 -13.80 -12.93 22.16
N ARG A 384 -14.79 -13.81 22.30
CA ARG A 384 -14.72 -15.16 21.75
C ARG A 384 -14.93 -15.08 20.25
N GLY A 385 -14.05 -15.70 19.45
CA GLY A 385 -14.18 -15.72 18.00
C GLY A 385 -12.85 -15.58 17.27
N GLY A 386 -12.94 -15.29 15.98
CA GLY A 386 -11.82 -15.06 15.09
C GLY A 386 -11.27 -13.64 15.14
N VAL A 387 -10.33 -13.37 14.26
CA VAL A 387 -9.65 -12.07 14.10
C VAL A 387 -10.64 -10.95 13.83
N LEU A 388 -11.68 -11.18 13.02
CA LEU A 388 -12.68 -10.15 12.71
C LEU A 388 -13.55 -9.80 13.94
N GLU A 389 -13.98 -10.79 14.72
CA GLU A 389 -14.75 -10.54 15.95
C GLU A 389 -13.93 -9.78 16.99
N ILE A 390 -12.64 -10.15 17.14
CA ILE A 390 -11.72 -9.44 18.03
C ILE A 390 -11.55 -7.99 17.57
N ALA A 391 -11.31 -7.76 16.28
CA ALA A 391 -11.17 -6.43 15.71
C ALA A 391 -12.42 -5.57 15.92
N GLN A 392 -13.62 -6.13 15.69
CA GLN A 392 -14.88 -5.44 15.92
C GLN A 392 -15.11 -5.10 17.40
N SER A 393 -14.74 -6.01 18.32
CA SER A 393 -14.84 -5.74 19.76
C SER A 393 -13.96 -4.57 20.21
N LEU A 394 -12.77 -4.43 19.62
CA LEU A 394 -11.87 -3.31 19.85
C LEU A 394 -12.45 -2.01 19.26
N ALA A 395 -12.94 -2.07 18.02
CA ALA A 395 -13.56 -0.94 17.34
C ALA A 395 -14.85 -0.45 18.01
N SER A 396 -15.51 -1.29 18.81
CA SER A 396 -16.72 -0.91 19.57
C SER A 396 -16.44 0.04 20.74
N LEU A 397 -15.18 0.16 21.16
CA LEU A 397 -14.75 1.07 22.24
C LEU A 397 -14.54 2.51 21.77
N LEU A 398 -14.85 2.82 20.50
CA LEU A 398 -14.62 4.11 19.89
C LEU A 398 -15.29 5.27 20.68
N GLY A 399 -14.49 6.26 21.09
CA GLY A 399 -14.96 7.51 21.67
C GLY A 399 -14.01 8.11 22.73
N GLY A 400 -14.29 9.36 23.11
CA GLY A 400 -13.51 10.11 24.11
C GLY A 400 -12.32 10.86 23.52
N GLY A 401 -11.53 11.48 24.41
CA GLY A 401 -10.29 12.19 24.06
C GLY A 401 -9.12 11.23 23.80
N THR A 402 -7.93 11.77 23.56
CA THR A 402 -6.73 11.00 23.23
C THR A 402 -5.60 11.29 24.20
N CYS A 403 -5.03 10.26 24.81
CA CYS A 403 -3.88 10.34 25.73
C CYS A 403 -2.91 9.18 25.45
N ILE A 404 -1.93 9.42 24.57
CA ILE A 404 -0.95 8.42 24.12
C ILE A 404 -0.07 7.87 25.26
N SER A 405 0.15 8.64 26.31
CA SER A 405 0.96 8.21 27.47
C SER A 405 0.23 7.23 28.40
N ALA A 406 -1.11 7.18 28.37
CA ALA A 406 -1.93 6.34 29.24
C ALA A 406 -1.58 4.83 29.17
N PRO A 407 -1.43 4.20 28.00
CA PRO A 407 -1.01 2.80 27.93
C PRO A 407 0.40 2.54 28.50
N LEU A 408 1.36 3.45 28.29
CA LEU A 408 2.72 3.30 28.84
C LEU A 408 2.70 3.45 30.36
N GLU A 409 1.92 4.40 30.88
CA GLU A 409 1.73 4.56 32.31
C GLU A 409 1.13 3.30 32.94
N GLN A 410 0.13 2.70 32.30
CA GLN A 410 -0.49 1.47 32.77
C GLN A 410 0.49 0.29 32.78
N ILE A 411 1.32 0.13 31.74
CA ILE A 411 2.38 -0.88 31.68
C ILE A 411 3.38 -0.68 32.84
N ASN A 412 3.79 0.57 33.08
CA ASN A 412 4.68 0.90 34.19
C ASN A 412 4.07 0.58 35.56
N ARG A 413 2.78 0.90 35.76
CA ARG A 413 2.02 0.59 36.99
C ARG A 413 1.90 -0.91 37.23
N MET A 414 1.73 -1.70 36.17
CA MET A 414 1.70 -3.17 36.25
C MET A 414 3.08 -3.79 36.52
N GLY A 415 4.16 -3.00 36.57
CA GLY A 415 5.51 -3.53 36.74
C GLY A 415 6.05 -4.26 35.51
N MET A 416 5.40 -4.11 34.34
CA MET A 416 5.74 -4.85 33.13
C MET A 416 6.77 -4.10 32.28
N ALA A 417 7.53 -4.84 31.47
CA ALA A 417 8.54 -4.30 30.56
C ALA A 417 8.61 -5.15 29.28
N PRO A 418 7.60 -5.04 28.38
CA PRO A 418 7.51 -5.87 27.19
C PRO A 418 8.69 -5.62 26.24
N ASP A 419 9.09 -6.65 25.50
CA ASP A 419 10.16 -6.54 24.50
C ASP A 419 9.74 -5.68 23.31
N ASN A 420 8.46 -5.75 22.94
CA ASN A 420 7.88 -4.94 21.87
C ASN A 420 6.60 -4.26 22.36
N LEU A 421 6.59 -2.93 22.37
CA LEU A 421 5.42 -2.10 22.59
C LEU A 421 4.99 -1.47 21.27
N ILE A 422 3.82 -1.83 20.77
CA ILE A 422 3.26 -1.33 19.51
C ILE A 422 2.11 -0.38 19.84
N ILE A 423 2.11 0.83 19.30
CA ILE A 423 1.01 1.78 19.42
C ILE A 423 0.40 2.02 18.05
N LEU A 424 -0.92 1.86 17.94
CA LEU A 424 -1.69 2.07 16.72
C LEU A 424 -2.59 3.29 16.90
N SER A 425 -2.39 4.36 16.12
CA SER A 425 -3.19 5.60 16.18
C SER A 425 -3.40 6.19 14.78
N ASP A 426 -4.34 7.13 14.62
CA ASP A 426 -4.68 7.74 13.33
C ASP A 426 -3.74 8.89 12.98
N ASN A 427 -3.45 9.76 13.94
CA ASN A 427 -2.61 10.94 13.75
C ASN A 427 -2.23 11.53 15.10
N GLN A 428 -0.94 11.48 15.47
CA GLN A 428 -0.27 12.60 16.14
C GLN A 428 1.21 12.35 16.40
N SER A 429 1.98 13.44 16.29
CA SER A 429 3.37 13.53 16.68
C SER A 429 3.57 13.08 18.13
N TRP A 430 4.14 11.89 18.29
CA TRP A 430 4.57 11.27 19.54
C TRP A 430 5.51 12.16 20.39
N ILE A 431 6.07 13.20 19.75
CA ILE A 431 6.70 14.36 20.37
C ILE A 431 5.74 15.54 20.18
N ASP A 432 4.95 15.85 21.21
CA ASP A 432 4.39 17.19 21.35
C ASP A 432 5.55 18.20 21.35
N ASN A 433 5.54 19.09 20.38
CA ASN A 433 6.41 20.27 20.31
C ASN A 433 5.99 21.25 21.42
N ARG A 434 6.34 20.98 22.67
CA ARG A 434 6.40 22.00 23.71
C ARG A 434 7.83 22.48 23.80
N GLN A 435 8.02 23.80 23.66
CA GLN A 435 9.30 24.52 23.69
C GLN A 435 10.08 24.43 25.02
N SER A 436 9.80 23.45 25.88
CA SER A 436 10.60 23.11 27.06
C SER A 436 10.16 21.79 27.70
N GLY A 437 10.93 20.71 27.46
CA GLY A 437 10.92 19.50 28.31
C GLY A 437 10.34 18.22 27.71
N ALA A 438 10.72 17.06 28.29
CA ALA A 438 10.32 15.73 27.84
C ALA A 438 8.80 15.50 27.94
N THR A 439 8.20 14.90 26.90
CA THR A 439 6.76 14.56 26.89
C THR A 439 6.45 13.48 27.94
N ALA A 440 5.20 13.46 28.43
CA ALA A 440 4.76 12.41 29.36
C ALA A 440 4.99 11.00 28.78
N THR A 441 4.79 10.82 27.47
CA THR A 441 5.06 9.57 26.76
C THR A 441 6.54 9.18 26.84
N GLN A 442 7.46 10.12 26.59
CA GLN A 442 8.90 9.87 26.67
C GLN A 442 9.35 9.49 28.07
N LEU A 443 8.83 10.16 29.10
CA LEU A 443 9.13 9.84 30.50
C LEU A 443 8.68 8.42 30.88
N GLN A 444 7.48 8.02 30.43
CA GLN A 444 7.00 6.66 30.68
C GLN A 444 7.80 5.61 29.89
N TRP A 445 8.20 5.92 28.65
CA TRP A 445 9.05 5.04 27.85
C TRP A 445 10.41 4.80 28.50
N GLN A 446 11.06 5.86 28.99
CA GLN A 446 12.34 5.75 29.69
C GLN A 446 12.26 4.85 30.92
N ARG A 447 11.15 4.88 31.67
CA ARG A 447 10.94 3.98 32.82
C ARG A 447 10.81 2.51 32.40
N ILE A 448 10.15 2.23 31.28
CA ILE A 448 10.09 0.88 30.72
C ILE A 448 11.50 0.43 30.31
N LYS A 449 12.26 1.31 29.63
CA LYS A 449 13.65 1.05 29.21
C LYS A 449 14.61 0.79 30.35
N GLN A 450 14.43 1.44 31.50
CA GLN A 450 15.23 1.17 32.70
C GLN A 450 15.04 -0.28 33.20
N ARG A 451 13.86 -0.87 33.00
CA ARG A 451 13.56 -2.26 33.38
C ARG A 451 13.94 -3.25 32.28
N ASN A 452 13.73 -2.88 31.02
CA ASN A 452 14.10 -3.67 29.84
C ASN A 452 14.89 -2.81 28.84
N PRO A 453 16.23 -2.81 28.92
CA PRO A 453 17.09 -2.05 28.00
C PRO A 453 16.97 -2.47 26.54
N SER A 454 16.48 -3.68 26.26
CA SER A 454 16.22 -4.18 24.91
C SER A 454 14.80 -3.89 24.39
N ALA A 455 13.92 -3.31 25.22
CA ALA A 455 12.55 -3.01 24.80
C ALA A 455 12.53 -2.05 23.61
N LYS A 456 11.57 -2.29 22.71
CA LYS A 456 11.35 -1.56 21.47
C LYS A 456 9.96 -0.94 21.45
N LEU A 457 9.87 0.32 21.06
CA LEU A 457 8.63 1.06 20.85
C LEU A 457 8.38 1.20 19.36
N ILE A 458 7.16 0.86 18.92
CA ILE A 458 6.77 0.89 17.51
C ILE A 458 5.46 1.65 17.39
N CYS A 459 5.53 2.80 16.74
CA CYS A 459 4.44 3.73 16.56
C CYS A 459 3.93 3.61 15.11
N VAL A 460 2.67 3.23 14.95
CA VAL A 460 2.02 3.06 13.64
C VAL A 460 0.99 4.16 13.44
N ASP A 461 1.28 5.04 12.49
CA ASP A 461 0.38 6.13 12.08
C ASP A 461 -0.46 5.66 10.89
N LEU A 462 -1.76 5.41 11.13
CA LEU A 462 -2.65 4.82 10.11
C LEU A 462 -3.00 5.80 8.99
N GLN A 463 -3.05 7.11 9.30
CA GLN A 463 -3.15 8.16 8.30
C GLN A 463 -1.80 8.88 8.22
N PRO A 464 -1.11 8.85 7.06
CA PRO A 464 0.20 9.47 6.94
C PRO A 464 0.05 11.00 6.92
N TYR A 465 0.42 11.67 8.01
CA TYR A 465 0.56 13.13 8.07
C TYR A 465 2.04 13.52 8.31
N THR A 466 2.46 14.63 7.71
CA THR A 466 3.86 15.09 7.61
C THR A 466 4.46 15.68 8.89
N ASN A 467 3.76 15.62 10.03
CA ASN A 467 4.07 16.47 11.18
C ASN A 467 4.87 15.79 12.29
N SER A 468 5.19 14.50 12.18
CA SER A 468 5.99 13.79 13.18
C SER A 468 7.39 13.47 12.67
N GLN A 469 8.23 14.50 12.49
CA GLN A 469 9.68 14.27 12.52
C GLN A 469 10.11 14.00 13.96
N VAL A 470 9.81 12.79 14.44
CA VAL A 470 10.21 12.37 15.78
C VAL A 470 11.68 11.97 15.77
N ALA A 471 12.44 12.60 16.66
CA ALA A 471 13.85 12.36 16.88
C ALA A 471 14.13 10.87 17.14
N ARG A 472 15.18 10.36 16.49
CA ARG A 472 15.53 8.93 16.52
C ARG A 472 16.07 8.51 17.88
N GLN A 473 15.54 7.42 18.40
CA GLN A 473 16.22 6.54 19.35
C GLN A 473 16.30 5.14 18.70
N GLN A 474 17.40 4.39 18.86
CA GLN A 474 17.61 3.08 18.19
C GLN A 474 16.49 2.05 18.48
N ASP A 475 15.76 2.28 19.56
CA ASP A 475 14.69 1.47 20.13
C ASP A 475 13.29 2.02 19.86
N VAL A 476 13.14 3.08 19.05
CA VAL A 476 11.85 3.64 18.64
C VAL A 476 11.70 3.66 17.12
N LEU A 477 10.65 3.03 16.61
CA LEU A 477 10.27 3.00 15.19
C LEU A 477 8.96 3.76 14.99
N ASN A 478 8.94 4.73 14.07
CA ASN A 478 7.69 5.33 13.55
C ASN A 478 7.46 4.84 12.13
N VAL A 479 6.31 4.24 11.87
CA VAL A 479 5.93 3.72 10.55
C VAL A 479 4.54 4.22 10.16
N GLY A 480 4.43 4.79 8.97
CA GLY A 480 3.16 5.26 8.43
C GLY A 480 2.48 4.20 7.57
N GLY A 481 1.15 4.22 7.58
CA GLY A 481 0.30 3.37 6.74
C GLY A 481 -0.11 2.05 7.40
N PHE A 482 -0.80 1.24 6.62
CA PHE A 482 -1.43 -0.01 7.08
C PHE A 482 -1.28 -1.15 6.06
N ALA A 483 -0.31 -1.05 5.15
CA ALA A 483 -0.04 -2.06 4.12
C ALA A 483 0.78 -3.24 4.65
N ASP A 484 0.87 -4.33 3.87
CA ASP A 484 1.62 -5.57 4.20
C ASP A 484 3.06 -5.29 4.68
N ALA A 485 3.73 -4.35 4.00
CA ALA A 485 5.10 -3.95 4.33
C ALA A 485 5.25 -3.45 5.77
N VAL A 486 4.19 -2.90 6.38
CA VAL A 486 4.22 -2.42 7.77
C VAL A 486 4.45 -3.58 8.73
N PHE A 487 3.81 -4.73 8.54
CA PHE A 487 4.03 -5.89 9.41
C PHE A 487 5.42 -6.49 9.26
N GLU A 488 5.95 -6.54 8.03
CA GLU A 488 7.33 -6.99 7.78
C GLU A 488 8.34 -6.06 8.48
N VAL A 489 8.14 -4.75 8.37
CA VAL A 489 8.96 -3.73 9.07
C VAL A 489 8.90 -3.89 10.59
N ILE A 490 7.70 -4.08 11.16
CA ILE A 490 7.53 -4.32 12.60
C ILE A 490 8.32 -5.56 13.02
N ALA A 491 8.25 -6.65 12.24
CA ALA A 491 8.94 -7.89 12.55
C ALA A 491 10.47 -7.81 12.39
N GLU A 492 10.95 -7.11 11.38
CA GLU A 492 12.38 -6.85 11.21
C GLU A 492 12.93 -5.98 12.33
N PHE A 493 12.17 -4.96 12.76
CA PHE A 493 12.56 -4.08 13.87
C PHE A 493 12.58 -4.83 15.20
N SER A 494 11.52 -5.58 15.46
CA SER A 494 11.41 -6.47 16.62
C SER A 494 12.60 -7.42 16.76
N ALA A 495 13.16 -7.89 15.64
CA ALA A 495 14.25 -8.87 15.64
C ALA A 495 15.68 -8.28 15.50
N ASP A 496 15.85 -6.96 15.67
CA ASP A 496 17.15 -6.25 15.50
C ASP A 496 17.76 -6.39 14.10
N ARG A 497 16.94 -6.84 13.13
CA ARG A 497 17.32 -6.92 11.71
C ARG A 497 17.02 -5.62 10.97
N TYR A 498 16.19 -4.76 11.56
CA TYR A 498 15.97 -3.40 11.08
C TYR A 498 17.17 -2.54 11.42
N ASN A 499 18.16 -2.60 10.56
CA ASN A 499 19.09 -1.49 10.44
C ASN A 499 18.38 -0.40 9.62
N THR A 500 18.59 0.86 9.95
CA THR A 500 18.22 1.99 9.07
C THR A 500 18.69 1.84 7.64
N ASP A 501 19.81 1.14 7.49
CA ASP A 501 20.40 0.81 6.20
C ASP A 501 19.79 -0.47 5.60
N HIS A 502 18.80 -1.12 6.21
CA HIS A 502 18.24 -2.37 5.70
C HIS A 502 17.62 -2.14 4.32
N TRP A 503 16.66 -1.21 4.22
CA TRP A 503 16.11 -0.83 2.93
C TRP A 503 17.15 -0.20 2.03
N VAL A 504 18.04 0.64 2.56
CA VAL A 504 19.11 1.24 1.76
C VAL A 504 19.98 0.16 1.11
N ARG A 505 20.41 -0.86 1.86
CA ARG A 505 21.21 -2.00 1.38
C ARG A 505 20.42 -2.86 0.42
N GLN A 506 19.15 -3.15 0.71
CA GLN A 506 18.30 -3.93 -0.20
C GLN A 506 18.06 -3.21 -1.52
N ILE A 507 17.83 -1.90 -1.46
CA ILE A 507 17.72 -1.03 -2.64
C ILE A 507 19.06 -0.99 -3.36
N GLU A 508 20.18 -0.78 -2.68
CA GLU A 508 21.52 -0.73 -3.29
C GLU A 508 21.90 -2.07 -3.95
N ALA A 509 21.42 -3.19 -3.41
CA ALA A 509 21.59 -4.54 -3.94
C ALA A 509 20.66 -4.86 -5.13
N VAL A 510 19.71 -3.98 -5.49
CA VAL A 510 18.93 -4.16 -6.70
C VAL A 510 19.86 -4.05 -7.90
N ASP A 511 19.92 -5.14 -8.68
CA ASP A 511 20.62 -5.15 -9.95
C ASP A 511 19.89 -4.28 -10.96
N LEU A 512 20.61 -3.42 -11.69
CA LEU A 512 20.08 -2.59 -12.78
C LEU A 512 20.56 -3.04 -14.17
N THR A 513 21.37 -4.11 -14.23
CA THR A 513 21.93 -4.63 -15.48
C THR A 513 20.93 -5.46 -16.29
#